data_AF-A0A6P0TYP5-F1
#
_entry.id   AF-A0A6P0TYP5-F1
#
_cell.length_a   1.000
_cell.length_b   1.000
_cell.length_c   1.000
_cell.angle_alpha   90.00
_cell.angle_beta   90.00
_cell.angle_gamma   90.00
#
_symmetry.space_group_name_H-M   'P 1'
#
loop_
_entity.id
_entity.type
_entity.pdbx_description
1 polymer ?
#
loop_
_entity_poly.entity_id
_entity_poly.type
_entity_poly.pdbx_seq_one_letter_code
_entity_poly.pdbx_strand_id
1 'polypeptide(L)' 'MIKNLLVFRFGELDSKLEIIAEEIMELEDEDCKSLILQLPNLSRDELLARFEDELLAFFEAEN' A
#
# COMPACT_ATOMS: atom_id res chain seq x y z
N MET A 1 -11.74 3.05 -2.31
CA MET A 1 -11.69 1.95 -3.30
C MET A 1 -10.46 1.08 -3.09
N ILE A 2 -9.26 1.67 -2.99
CA ILE A 2 -8.00 0.94 -2.72
C ILE A 2 -8.04 0.11 -1.43
N LYS A 3 -8.51 0.67 -0.31
CA LYS A 3 -8.66 -0.08 0.97
C LYS A 3 -9.41 -1.42 0.79
N ASN A 4 -10.53 -1.43 0.06
CA ASN A 4 -11.28 -2.66 -0.22
C ASN A 4 -10.53 -3.65 -1.12
N LEU A 5 -9.73 -3.14 -2.07
CA LEU A 5 -8.89 -3.98 -2.92
C LEU A 5 -7.79 -4.68 -2.12
N LEU A 6 -7.16 -3.95 -1.19
CA LEU A 6 -6.16 -4.53 -0.29
C LEU A 6 -6.78 -5.57 0.65
N VAL A 7 -7.96 -5.29 1.22
CA VAL A 7 -8.73 -6.30 2.01
C VAL A 7 -9.02 -7.54 1.18
N PHE A 8 -9.51 -7.36 -0.05
CA PHE A 8 -9.81 -8.50 -0.94
C PHE A 8 -8.55 -9.32 -1.26
N ARG A 9 -7.40 -8.67 -1.43
CA ARG A 9 -6.15 -9.31 -1.82
C ARG A 9 -5.39 -9.96 -0.67
N PHE A 10 -5.43 -9.36 0.52
CA PHE A 10 -4.58 -9.74 1.67
C PHE A 10 -5.39 -10.21 2.88
N GLY A 11 -6.73 -10.20 2.81
CA GLY A 11 -7.65 -10.71 3.83
C GLY A 11 -8.05 -9.69 4.89
N GLU A 12 -7.13 -8.82 5.30
CA GLU A 12 -7.37 -7.76 6.28
C GLU A 12 -6.64 -6.46 5.92
N LEU A 13 -7.06 -5.37 6.54
CA LEU A 13 -6.44 -4.06 6.44
C LEU A 13 -5.93 -3.69 7.84
N ASP A 14 -4.64 -3.90 8.08
CA ASP A 14 -3.99 -3.46 9.31
C ASP A 14 -3.36 -2.08 9.12
N SER A 15 -2.81 -1.50 10.20
CA SER A 15 -2.28 -0.13 10.19
C SER A 15 -1.26 0.12 9.09
N LYS A 16 -0.40 -0.86 8.77
CA LYS A 16 0.55 -0.73 7.67
C LYS A 16 -0.16 -0.63 6.32
N LEU A 17 -1.12 -1.52 6.05
CA LEU A 17 -1.89 -1.46 4.81
C LEU A 17 -2.83 -0.26 4.73
N GLU A 18 -3.28 0.29 5.86
CA GLU A 18 -4.03 1.55 5.90
C GLU A 18 -3.17 2.72 5.40
N ILE A 19 -1.93 2.82 5.90
CA ILE A 19 -0.95 3.82 5.44
C ILE A 19 -0.69 3.63 3.95
N ILE A 20 -0.36 2.41 3.51
CA ILE A 20 -0.11 2.14 2.09
C ILE A 20 -1.32 2.47 1.21
N ALA A 21 -2.54 2.22 1.69
CA ALA A 21 -3.73 2.58 0.93
C ALA A 21 -3.85 4.09 0.69
N GLU A 22 -3.34 4.90 1.62
CA GLU A 22 -3.30 6.36 1.51
C GLU A 22 -2.21 6.78 0.52
N GLU A 23 -1.01 6.25 0.63
CA GLU A 23 0.08 6.48 -0.33
C GLU A 23 -0.31 6.13 -1.78
N ILE A 24 -0.97 4.99 -1.98
CA ILE A 24 -1.45 4.58 -3.31
C ILE A 24 -2.47 5.57 -3.90
N MET A 25 -3.25 6.24 -3.05
CA MET A 25 -4.21 7.25 -3.51
C MET A 25 -3.53 8.57 -3.89
N GLU A 26 -2.31 8.80 -3.43
CA GLU A 26 -1.50 9.99 -3.75
C GLU A 26 -0.60 9.78 -4.98
N LEU A 27 -0.38 8.53 -5.41
CA LEU A 27 0.34 8.22 -6.64
C LEU A 27 -0.31 8.85 -7.88
N GLU A 28 0.53 9.17 -8.87
CA GLU A 28 0.06 9.54 -10.20
C GLU A 28 -0.74 8.40 -10.85
N ASP A 29 -1.69 8.75 -11.71
CA ASP A 29 -2.61 7.80 -12.34
C ASP A 29 -1.91 6.61 -13.01
N GLU A 30 -0.77 6.83 -13.66
CA GLU A 30 -0.02 5.77 -14.34
C GLU A 30 0.67 4.82 -13.37
N ASP A 31 1.24 5.34 -12.29
CA ASP A 31 1.88 4.52 -11.24
C ASP A 31 0.84 3.72 -10.47
N CYS A 32 -0.30 4.33 -10.15
CA CYS A 32 -1.43 3.66 -9.51
C CYS A 32 -1.97 2.52 -10.39
N LYS A 33 -2.19 2.75 -11.69
CA LYS A 33 -2.59 1.70 -12.64
C LYS A 33 -1.57 0.58 -12.71
N SER A 34 -0.27 0.91 -12.81
CA SER A 34 0.81 -0.07 -12.87
C SER A 34 0.83 -0.96 -11.62
N LEU A 35 0.67 -0.36 -10.44
CA LEU A 35 0.58 -1.09 -9.18
C LEU A 35 -0.64 -2.01 -9.12
N ILE A 36 -1.82 -1.52 -9.50
CA ILE A 36 -3.05 -2.31 -9.51
C ILE A 36 -2.93 -3.54 -10.43
N LEU A 37 -2.29 -3.39 -11.60
CA LEU A 37 -2.05 -4.51 -12.52
C LEU A 37 -1.07 -5.55 -11.97
N GLN A 38 -0.10 -5.13 -11.16
CA GLN A 38 0.89 -6.02 -10.53
C GLN A 38 0.37 -6.68 -9.25
N LEU A 39 -0.62 -6.07 -8.59
CA LEU A 39 -1.14 -6.49 -7.29
C LEU A 39 -1.54 -7.97 -7.18
N PRO A 40 -2.13 -8.63 -8.19
CA PRO A 40 -2.42 -10.06 -8.12
C PRO A 40 -1.17 -10.92 -7.86
N ASN A 41 -0.03 -10.51 -8.40
CA ASN A 41 1.24 -11.24 -8.31
C ASN A 41 2.12 -10.79 -7.14
N LEU A 42 1.77 -9.70 -6.45
CA LEU A 42 2.53 -9.18 -5.31
C LEU A 42 2.13 -9.89 -4.02
N SER A 43 3.12 -10.39 -3.29
CA SER A 43 2.93 -10.71 -1.87
C SER A 43 2.74 -9.44 -1.05
N ARG A 44 2.22 -9.61 0.17
CA ARG A 44 2.04 -8.51 1.11
C ARG A 44 3.38 -7.86 1.46
N ASP A 45 4.41 -8.65 1.75
CA ASP A 45 5.72 -8.13 2.14
C ASP A 45 6.40 -7.39 0.98
N GLU A 46 6.24 -7.85 -0.25
CA GLU A 46 6.74 -7.14 -1.44
C GLU A 46 6.01 -5.82 -1.66
N LEU A 47 4.70 -5.74 -1.35
CA LEU A 47 3.98 -4.47 -1.40
C LEU A 47 4.51 -3.52 -0.32
N LEU A 48 4.65 -3.98 0.92
CA LEU A 48 5.14 -3.15 2.02
C LEU A 48 6.57 -2.64 1.76
N ALA A 49 7.44 -3.47 1.18
CA ALA A 49 8.81 -3.09 0.84
C ALA A 49 8.89 -2.00 -0.25
N ARG A 50 7.86 -1.86 -1.09
CA ARG A 50 7.80 -0.78 -2.10
C ARG A 50 7.48 0.59 -1.50
N PHE A 51 6.94 0.60 -0.28
CA PHE A 51 6.54 1.80 0.44
C PHE A 51 7.21 1.84 1.82
N GLU A 52 8.41 1.28 1.93
CA GLU A 52 9.13 1.18 3.20
C GLU A 52 9.49 2.57 3.75
N ASP A 53 9.86 3.49 2.87
CA ASP A 53 10.22 4.86 3.23
C ASP A 53 9.03 5.62 3.83
N GLU A 54 7.83 5.47 3.26
CA GLU A 54 6.59 6.08 3.74
C GLU A 54 6.16 5.49 5.09
N LEU A 55 6.29 4.17 5.25
CA LEU A 55 6.02 3.51 6.52
C LEU A 55 6.99 4.00 7.60
N LEU A 56 8.28 4.10 7.30
CA LEU A 56 9.28 4.62 8.23
C LEU A 56 8.98 6.08 8.59
N ALA A 57 8.68 6.94 7.61
CA ALA A 57 8.34 8.33 7.86
C ALA A 57 7.11 8.48 8.78
N PHE A 58 6.10 7.63 8.60
CA PHE A 58 4.92 7.62 9.47
C PHE A 58 5.27 7.24 10.91
N PHE A 59 6.04 6.16 11.11
CA PHE A 59 6.41 5.68 12.46
C PHE A 59 7.48 6.54 13.15
N GLU A 60 8.32 7.27 12.39
CA GLU A 60 9.25 8.26 12.93
C GLU A 60 8.54 9.53 13.38
N ALA A 61 7.49 9.96 12.66
CA ALA A 61 6.69 11.14 13.04
C ALA A 61 5.83 10.92 14.30
N GLU A 62 5.63 9.67 14.72
CA GLU A 62 4.80 9.29 15.87
C GLU A 62 5.61 9.08 17.18
N ASN A 63 6.95 9.23 17.15
CA ASN A 63 7.86 9.15 18.31
C ASN A 63 8.35 10.52 18.81
#